data_AF-A0ABD5SZF6-F1
#
_entry.id   AF-A0ABD5SZF6-F1
#
_cell.length_a   1.000
_cell.length_b   1.000
_cell.length_c   1.000
_cell.angle_alpha   90.00
_cell.angle_beta   90.00
_cell.angle_gamma   90.00
#
_symmetry.space_group_name_H-M   'P 1'
#
loop_
_entity.id
_entity.type
_entity.pdbx_description
1 polymer ?
#
loop_
_entity_poly.entity_id
_entity_poly.type
_entity_poly.pdbx_seq_one_letter_code
_entity_poly.pdbx_strand_id
1 'polypeptide(L)'
;MVLDSPDEVRFLSQEAALDASATDANRCVDRMDEVFELYDGNRVVMGENGHYLHGHMTTFPDGLAAADAERLRPGSRFGAMPAYVGGDVDAVGVKWYGSVTPRPAEASAPRSGPILVLSDPD
;
A
#
# COMPACT_ATOMS: atom_id res chain seq x y z
N MET A 1 6.13 -6.97 -4.16
CA MET A 1 6.37 -7.51 -5.51
C MET A 1 7.07 -6.43 -6.29
N VAL A 2 8.31 -6.64 -6.71
CA VAL A 2 9.09 -5.66 -7.49
C VAL A 2 9.29 -6.28 -8.87
N LEU A 3 8.93 -5.56 -9.93
CA LEU A 3 9.32 -5.94 -11.29
C LEU A 3 10.70 -5.32 -11.53
N ASP A 4 11.70 -6.16 -11.76
CA ASP A 4 13.12 -5.77 -11.94
C ASP A 4 13.54 -5.85 -13.43
N SER A 5 12.72 -6.52 -14.24
CA SER A 5 12.79 -6.60 -15.72
C SER A 5 11.41 -7.00 -16.26
N PRO A 6 11.08 -6.77 -17.55
CA PRO A 6 9.75 -7.08 -18.10
C PRO A 6 9.34 -8.56 -17.97
N ASP A 7 10.32 -9.46 -17.77
CA ASP A 7 10.10 -10.91 -17.71
C ASP A 7 10.24 -11.51 -16.30
N GLU A 8 10.65 -10.72 -15.28
CA GLU A 8 10.87 -11.25 -13.92
C GLU A 8 10.11 -10.47 -12.84
N VAL A 9 9.39 -11.25 -12.01
CA VAL A 9 8.66 -10.76 -10.85
C VAL A 9 9.38 -11.20 -9.58
N ARG A 10 9.93 -10.25 -8.82
CA ARG A 10 10.53 -10.51 -7.52
C ARG A 10 9.49 -10.41 -6.40
N PHE A 11 9.27 -11.52 -5.71
CA PHE A 11 8.47 -11.54 -4.49
C PHE A 11 9.36 -11.34 -3.26
N LEU A 12 9.01 -10.36 -2.42
CA LEU A 12 9.62 -10.13 -1.12
C LEU A 12 8.60 -10.47 -0.04
N SER A 13 8.88 -11.54 0.71
CA SER A 13 8.09 -11.91 1.89
C SER A 13 8.32 -10.90 3.02
N GLN A 14 7.48 -10.96 4.06
CA GLN A 14 7.70 -10.17 5.26
C GLN A 14 9.05 -10.49 5.91
N GLU A 15 9.44 -11.76 5.97
CA GLU A 15 10.75 -12.18 6.51
C GLU A 15 11.90 -11.59 5.69
N ALA A 16 11.83 -11.66 4.36
CA ALA A 16 12.84 -11.06 3.50
C ALA A 16 12.92 -9.53 3.65
N ALA A 17 11.78 -8.87 3.92
CA ALA A 17 11.76 -7.44 4.22
C ALA A 17 12.42 -7.12 5.57
N LEU A 18 12.18 -7.95 6.60
CA LEU A 18 12.84 -7.83 7.91
C LEU A 18 14.36 -8.02 7.77
N ASP A 19 14.79 -9.03 7.01
CA ASP A 19 16.22 -9.27 6.73
C ASP A 19 16.86 -8.11 5.97
N ALA A 20 16.10 -7.44 5.09
CA ALA A 20 16.51 -6.23 4.41
C ALA A 20 16.45 -4.95 5.29
N SER A 21 16.22 -5.10 6.60
CA SER A 21 16.12 -4.00 7.58
C SER A 21 14.97 -3.02 7.29
N ALA A 22 13.85 -3.50 6.76
CA ALA A 22 12.66 -2.67 6.50
C ALA A 22 12.02 -2.09 7.79
N THR A 23 12.47 -2.50 8.97
CA THR A 23 12.03 -1.99 10.27
C THR A 23 12.97 -0.94 10.88
N ASP A 24 14.00 -0.50 10.15
CA ASP A 24 14.84 0.63 10.59
C ASP A 24 14.07 1.95 10.46
N ALA A 25 13.51 2.40 11.58
CA ALA A 25 12.67 3.58 11.63
C ALA A 25 13.38 4.87 11.21
N ASN A 26 14.69 5.01 11.50
CA ASN A 26 15.44 6.22 11.13
C ASN A 26 15.58 6.29 9.61
N ARG A 27 16.00 5.18 8.99
CA ARG A 27 16.07 5.10 7.52
C ARG A 27 14.71 5.32 6.85
N CYS A 28 13.63 4.83 7.46
CA CYS A 28 12.28 5.10 6.96
C CYS A 28 11.94 6.60 7.01
N VAL A 29 12.28 7.30 8.09
CA VAL A 29 12.03 8.74 8.24
C VAL A 29 12.88 9.54 7.25
N ASP A 30 14.17 9.25 7.14
CA ASP A 30 15.07 9.90 6.18
C ASP A 30 14.53 9.72 4.75
N ARG A 31 14.08 8.51 4.41
CA ARG A 31 13.51 8.24 3.09
C ARG A 31 12.18 8.96 2.86
N MET A 32 11.36 9.14 3.90
CA MET A 32 10.12 9.91 3.79
C MET A 32 10.41 11.39 3.54
N ASP A 33 11.45 11.95 4.18
CA ASP A 33 11.87 13.35 4.00
C ASP A 33 12.28 13.61 2.53
N GLU A 34 13.14 12.76 1.98
CA GLU A 34 13.53 12.82 0.56
C GLU A 34 12.31 12.75 -0.40
N VAL A 35 11.32 11.92 -0.09
CA VAL A 35 10.09 11.82 -0.89
C VAL A 35 9.24 13.09 -0.77
N PHE A 36 9.24 13.76 0.38
CA PHE A 36 8.57 15.05 0.54
C PHE A 36 9.27 16.17 -0.25
N GLU A 37 10.60 16.18 -0.31
CA GLU A 37 11.35 17.10 -1.18
C GLU A 37 11.02 16.87 -2.66
N LEU A 38 10.94 15.60 -3.09
CA LEU A 38 10.50 15.25 -4.45
C LEU A 38 9.05 15.68 -4.72
N TYR A 39 8.17 15.56 -3.72
CA TYR A 39 6.79 16.01 -3.83
C TYR A 39 6.69 17.53 -3.99
N ASP A 40 7.44 18.31 -3.20
CA ASP A 40 7.52 19.78 -3.34
C ASP A 40 8.05 20.19 -4.72
N GLY A 41 8.98 19.40 -5.27
CA GLY A 41 9.50 19.55 -6.63
C GLY A 41 8.57 19.06 -7.75
N ASN A 42 7.31 18.70 -7.47
CA ASN A 42 6.35 18.17 -8.44
C ASN A 42 6.85 16.89 -9.16
N ARG A 43 7.60 16.03 -8.45
CA ARG A 43 8.16 14.76 -8.95
C ARG A 43 7.48 13.52 -8.36
N VAL A 44 6.34 13.71 -7.71
CA VAL A 44 5.54 12.63 -7.12
C VAL A 44 4.12 12.76 -7.63
N VAL A 45 3.54 11.66 -8.10
CA VAL A 45 2.12 11.61 -8.49
C VAL A 45 1.41 10.61 -7.61
N MET A 46 0.42 11.04 -6.85
CA MET A 46 -0.47 10.17 -6.07
C MET A 46 -1.90 10.27 -6.61
N GLY A 47 -2.45 9.17 -7.12
CA GLY A 47 -3.77 9.17 -7.74
C GLY A 47 -3.83 9.99 -9.04
N GLU A 48 -4.65 11.04 -9.08
CA GLU A 48 -4.84 11.89 -10.27
C GLU A 48 -3.84 13.07 -10.32
N ASN A 49 -3.77 13.76 -11.46
CA ASN A 49 -2.88 14.92 -11.69
C ASN A 49 -2.96 16.03 -10.63
N GLY A 50 -4.08 16.12 -9.90
CA GLY A 50 -4.25 17.10 -8.83
C GLY A 50 -3.78 16.64 -7.44
N HIS A 51 -3.32 15.38 -7.30
CA HIS A 51 -2.90 14.76 -6.03
C HIS A 51 -3.98 14.68 -4.93
N TYR A 52 -5.25 14.96 -5.26
CA TYR A 52 -6.35 14.98 -4.28
C TYR A 52 -6.83 13.59 -3.86
N LEU A 53 -6.37 12.55 -4.54
CA LEU A 53 -6.77 11.17 -4.28
C LEU A 53 -5.74 10.51 -3.36
N HIS A 54 -6.08 10.41 -2.07
CA HIS A 54 -5.31 9.61 -1.10
C HIS A 54 -5.21 8.13 -1.52
N GLY A 55 -6.22 7.63 -2.22
CA GLY A 55 -6.33 6.27 -2.74
C GLY A 55 -7.77 5.92 -3.06
N HIS A 56 -7.97 4.93 -3.93
CA HIS A 56 -9.29 4.40 -4.22
C HIS A 56 -9.75 3.48 -3.10
N MET A 57 -10.65 4.00 -2.25
CA MET A 57 -11.23 3.28 -1.14
C MET A 57 -12.54 2.62 -1.55
N THR A 58 -12.68 1.34 -1.25
CA THR A 58 -13.93 0.61 -1.42
C THR A 58 -14.46 0.16 -0.08
N THR A 59 -15.71 0.54 0.19
CA THR A 59 -16.50 0.10 1.33
C THR A 59 -17.60 -0.83 0.84
N PHE A 60 -18.15 -1.63 1.74
CA PHE A 60 -19.26 -2.51 1.41
C PHE A 60 -20.60 -1.79 1.56
N PRO A 61 -21.59 -2.09 0.69
CA PRO A 61 -22.93 -1.55 0.84
C PRO A 61 -23.62 -2.11 2.09
N ASP A 62 -24.65 -1.41 2.56
CA ASP A 62 -25.55 -1.94 3.56
C ASP A 62 -26.38 -3.11 3.00
N GLY A 63 -26.84 -4.02 3.88
CA GLY A 63 -27.75 -5.09 3.48
C GLY A 63 -27.10 -6.24 2.70
N LEU A 64 -25.80 -6.48 2.87
CA LEU A 64 -25.13 -7.69 2.38
C LEU A 64 -25.88 -8.95 2.82
N ALA A 65 -25.82 -10.00 2.00
CA ALA A 65 -26.28 -11.33 2.38
C ALA A 65 -25.61 -11.77 3.69
N ALA A 66 -26.34 -12.50 4.55
CA ALA A 66 -25.89 -12.80 5.92
C ALA A 66 -24.48 -13.41 5.98
N ALA A 67 -24.15 -14.32 5.07
CA ALA A 67 -22.83 -14.94 4.98
C ALA A 67 -21.71 -13.91 4.67
N ASP A 68 -21.99 -12.96 3.78
CA ASP A 68 -21.03 -11.90 3.44
C ASP A 68 -20.94 -10.85 4.55
N ALA A 69 -22.05 -10.48 5.20
CA ALA A 69 -22.04 -9.54 6.32
C ALA A 69 -21.25 -10.07 7.53
N GLU A 70 -21.28 -11.39 7.79
CA GLU A 70 -20.50 -12.02 8.86
C GLU A 70 -18.98 -11.98 8.58
N ARG A 71 -18.61 -12.15 7.31
CA ARG A 71 -17.23 -12.13 6.84
C ARG A 71 -16.69 -10.70 6.70
N LEU A 72 -17.43 -9.87 5.97
CA LEU A 72 -17.15 -8.48 5.60
C LEU A 72 -17.89 -7.53 6.54
N ARG A 73 -17.52 -7.62 7.82
CA ARG A 73 -18.16 -6.94 8.93
C ARG A 73 -18.24 -5.42 8.73
N PRO A 74 -19.21 -4.73 9.36
CA PRO A 74 -19.29 -3.27 9.32
C PRO A 74 -17.94 -2.60 9.62
N GLY A 75 -17.59 -1.57 8.82
CA GLY A 75 -16.30 -0.88 8.91
C GLY A 75 -15.13 -1.59 8.21
N SER A 76 -15.37 -2.73 7.56
CA SER A 76 -14.40 -3.36 6.66
C SER A 76 -14.29 -2.57 5.36
N ARG A 77 -13.08 -2.48 4.81
CA ARG A 77 -12.77 -1.75 3.58
C ARG A 77 -11.55 -2.31 2.89
N PHE A 78 -11.37 -2.01 1.61
CA PHE A 78 -10.12 -2.23 0.90
C PHE A 78 -9.71 -0.97 0.16
N GLY A 79 -8.41 -0.78 -0.02
CA GLY A 79 -7.84 0.41 -0.62
C GLY A 79 -6.76 0.06 -1.63
N ALA A 80 -6.75 0.79 -2.74
CA ALA A 80 -5.63 0.84 -3.68
C ALA A 80 -5.05 2.26 -3.69
N MET A 81 -3.75 2.39 -3.46
CA MET A 81 -3.05 3.67 -3.40
C MET A 81 -1.94 3.67 -4.46
N PRO A 82 -2.26 4.00 -5.73
CA PRO A 82 -1.26 4.08 -6.79
C PRO A 82 -0.45 5.38 -6.66
N ALA A 83 0.86 5.28 -6.94
CA ALA A 83 1.75 6.43 -7.00
C ALA A 83 2.90 6.22 -7.99
N TYR A 84 3.40 7.33 -8.53
CA TYR A 84 4.75 7.45 -9.10
C TYR A 84 5.61 8.29 -8.15
N VAL A 85 6.85 7.89 -7.95
CA VAL A 85 7.86 8.67 -7.23
C VAL A 85 9.10 8.74 -8.10
N GLY A 86 9.50 9.95 -8.52
CA GLY A 86 10.69 10.17 -9.33
C GLY A 86 11.98 10.25 -8.50
N GLY A 87 13.01 10.84 -9.09
CA GLY A 87 14.33 10.95 -8.45
C GLY A 87 15.02 9.60 -8.39
N ASP A 88 15.75 9.34 -7.32
CA ASP A 88 16.46 8.06 -7.15
C ASP A 88 15.50 6.89 -6.80
N VAL A 89 14.20 7.15 -6.61
CA VAL A 89 13.19 6.08 -6.51
C VAL A 89 12.82 5.54 -7.89
N ASP A 90 12.58 6.46 -8.83
CA ASP A 90 12.05 6.25 -10.19
C ASP A 90 11.19 4.99 -10.36
N ALA A 91 10.05 4.95 -9.67
CA ALA A 91 9.17 3.78 -9.66
C ALA A 91 7.71 4.17 -9.71
N VAL A 92 6.91 3.38 -10.43
CA VAL A 92 5.46 3.36 -10.26
C VAL A 92 5.09 2.21 -9.34
N GLY A 93 4.04 2.38 -8.54
CA GLY A 93 3.61 1.33 -7.64
C GLY A 93 2.21 1.51 -7.11
N VAL A 94 1.71 0.46 -6.47
CA VAL A 94 0.42 0.48 -5.78
C VAL A 94 0.54 -0.26 -4.46
N LYS A 95 0.16 0.44 -3.38
CA LYS A 95 -0.15 -0.22 -2.12
C LYS A 95 -1.60 -0.68 -2.16
N TRP A 96 -1.82 -1.99 -2.11
CA TRP A 96 -3.15 -2.58 -1.96
C TRP A 96 -3.29 -3.16 -0.57
N TYR A 97 -4.44 -2.93 0.07
CA TYR A 97 -4.71 -3.53 1.37
C TYR A 97 -6.18 -3.85 1.56
N GLY A 98 -6.44 -4.97 2.23
CA GLY A 98 -7.72 -5.27 2.88
C GLY A 98 -7.65 -4.93 4.35
N SER A 99 -8.65 -4.25 4.87
CA SER A 99 -8.81 -3.94 6.28
C SER A 99 -10.16 -4.48 6.75
N VAL A 100 -10.14 -5.66 7.36
CA VAL A 100 -11.34 -6.31 7.88
C VAL A 100 -11.43 -5.98 9.36
N THR A 101 -12.59 -5.48 9.82
CA THR A 101 -12.81 -5.21 11.24
C THR A 101 -12.59 -6.51 12.03
N PRO A 102 -11.69 -6.61 13.03
CA PRO A 102 -11.42 -7.87 13.70
C PRO A 102 -12.61 -8.31 14.59
N ARG A 103 -12.77 -9.61 14.80
CA ARG A 103 -13.64 -10.12 15.88
C ARG A 103 -12.99 -9.81 17.24
N PRO A 104 -13.74 -9.73 18.35
CA PRO A 104 -13.15 -9.55 19.69
C PRO A 104 -12.09 -10.59 20.04
N ALA A 105 -12.30 -11.86 19.63
CA ALA A 105 -11.33 -12.94 19.82
C ALA A 105 -10.09 -12.83 18.90
N GLU A 106 -10.14 -12.01 17.86
CA GLU A 106 -9.08 -11.78 16.87
C GLU A 106 -8.42 -10.40 17.06
N ALA A 107 -8.73 -9.67 18.14
CA ALA A 107 -8.31 -8.28 18.33
C ALA A 107 -6.78 -8.09 18.34
N SER A 108 -6.00 -9.13 18.61
CA SER A 108 -4.53 -9.12 18.55
C SER A 108 -3.96 -9.37 17.16
N ALA A 109 -4.76 -9.82 16.19
CA ALA A 109 -4.31 -10.02 14.82
C ALA A 109 -4.20 -8.68 14.08
N PRO A 110 -3.22 -8.53 13.16
CA PRO A 110 -3.15 -7.34 12.31
C PRO A 110 -4.44 -7.15 11.53
N ARG A 111 -5.04 -5.95 11.66
CA ARG A 111 -6.30 -5.59 10.98
C ARG A 111 -6.17 -5.61 9.44
N SER A 112 -4.96 -5.47 8.92
CA SER A 112 -4.67 -5.44 7.49
C SER A 112 -3.33 -6.09 7.17
N GLY A 113 -3.28 -6.80 6.05
CA GLY A 113 -2.05 -7.25 5.40
C GLY A 113 -1.88 -6.54 4.06
N PRO A 114 -1.19 -5.39 4.00
CA PRO A 114 -0.96 -4.71 2.74
C PRO A 114 0.05 -5.46 1.88
N ILE A 115 -0.13 -5.38 0.56
CA ILE A 115 0.91 -5.69 -0.42
C ILE A 115 1.32 -4.41 -1.13
N LEU A 116 2.61 -4.32 -1.45
CA LEU A 116 3.15 -3.28 -2.31
C LEU A 116 3.61 -3.93 -3.62
N VAL A 117 3.12 -3.38 -4.73
CA VAL A 117 3.62 -3.70 -6.07
C VAL A 117 4.41 -2.49 -6.55
N LEU A 118 5.64 -2.73 -6.99
CA LEU A 118 6.52 -1.75 -7.63
C LEU A 118 6.79 -2.23 -9.06
N SER A 119 6.86 -1.28 -9.98
CA SER A 119 7.17 -1.52 -11.39
C SER A 119 8.08 -0.43 -11.91
N ASP A 120 8.90 -0.81 -12.87
CA ASP A 120 9.67 0.12 -13.69
C ASP A 120 8.71 1.09 -14.40
N PRO A 121 8.96 2.42 -14.37
CA PRO A 121 8.17 3.39 -15.11
C PRO A 121 8.36 3.31 -16.65
N ASP A 122 9.40 2.64 -17.14
CA ASP A 122 9.74 2.51 -18.57
C ASP A 122 9.13 1.27 -19.27
#